data_AF-A0AAD0HN53-F1
#
_entry.id   AF-A0AAD0HN53-F1
#
_cell.length_a   1.000
_cell.length_b   1.000
_cell.length_c   1.000
_cell.angle_alpha   90.00
_cell.angle_beta   90.00
_cell.angle_gamma   90.00
#
_symmetry.space_group_name_H-M   'P 1'
#
loop_
_entity.id
_entity.type
_entity.pdbx_description
1 polymer ?
#
loop_
_entity_poly.entity_id
_entity_poly.type
_entity_poly.pdbx_seq_one_letter_code
_entity_poly.pdbx_strand_id
1 'polypeptide(L)' 'MGKVLTMLPSLDRAKVNQAISQKHKRRSLLSQAFAELKQETGIDHRKVINGDTKEKNRLKMKQYQDALKDK' A
#
# COMPACT_ATOMS: atom_id res chain seq x y z
N MET A 1 3.41 54.41 3.31
CA MET A 1 4.51 53.55 3.80
C MET A 1 3.92 52.55 4.79
N GLY A 2 3.22 51.50 4.37
CA GLY A 2 3.79 50.34 3.67
C GLY A 2 4.19 49.26 4.68
N LYS A 3 3.22 48.64 5.37
CA LYS A 3 3.44 47.37 6.10
C LYS A 3 2.56 46.30 5.45
N VAL A 4 3.06 45.74 4.35
CA VAL A 4 2.50 44.51 3.77
C VAL A 4 2.91 43.39 4.70
N LEU A 5 2.05 43.07 5.66
CA LEU A 5 2.19 41.89 6.52
C LEU A 5 2.00 40.68 5.60
N THR A 6 3.10 40.10 5.12
CA THR A 6 3.06 38.88 4.33
C THR A 6 2.50 37.76 5.22
N MET A 7 1.21 37.49 5.05
CA MET A 7 0.57 36.31 5.63
C MET A 7 1.12 35.07 4.91
N LEU A 8 2.31 34.62 5.32
CA LEU A 8 2.70 33.24 5.06
C LEU A 8 1.64 32.36 5.73
N PRO A 9 0.94 31.48 4.99
CA PRO A 9 0.05 30.54 5.61
C PRO A 9 0.93 29.65 6.50
N SER A 10 0.77 29.80 7.82
CA SER A 10 1.31 28.85 8.78
C SER A 10 0.71 27.50 8.43
N LEU A 11 1.43 26.73 7.61
CA LEU A 11 1.15 25.31 7.40
C LEU A 11 1.13 24.71 8.79
N ASP A 12 -0.09 24.48 9.31
CA ASP A 12 -0.34 23.90 10.63
C ASP A 12 0.54 22.68 10.77
N ARG A 13 1.63 22.79 11.56
CA ARG A 13 2.54 21.67 11.83
C ARG A 13 1.75 20.45 12.34
N ALA A 14 0.63 20.70 13.02
CA ALA A 14 -0.34 19.67 13.42
C ALA A 14 -0.93 18.90 12.24
N LYS A 15 -1.40 19.57 11.17
CA LYS A 15 -1.95 18.91 9.97
C LYS A 15 -0.88 18.15 9.20
N VAL A 16 0.34 18.69 9.12
CA VAL A 16 1.48 18.02 8.50
C VAL A 16 1.83 16.74 9.27
N ASN A 17 1.94 16.81 10.59
CA ASN A 17 2.21 15.65 11.45
C ASN A 17 1.11 14.59 11.39
N GLN A 18 -0.16 15.01 11.33
CA GLN A 18 -1.29 14.09 11.21
C GLN A 18 -1.30 13.39 9.84
N ALA A 19 -1.01 14.10 8.75
CA ALA A 19 -0.88 13.52 7.42
C ALA A 19 0.29 12.52 7.33
N ILE A 20 1.44 12.86 7.94
CA ILE A 20 2.60 11.96 8.04
C ILE A 20 2.23 10.70 8.83
N SER A 21 1.60 10.84 9.99
CA SER A 21 1.17 9.71 10.83
C SER A 21 0.17 8.78 10.11
N GLN A 22 -0.83 9.35 9.43
CA GLN A 22 -1.77 8.57 8.61
C GLN A 22 -1.08 7.84 7.46
N LYS A 23 -0.11 8.47 6.80
CA LYS A 23 0.68 7.85 5.73
C LYS A 23 1.51 6.67 6.25
N HIS A 24 2.13 6.80 7.43
CA HIS A 24 2.84 5.69 8.08
C HIS A 24 1.89 4.55 8.45
N LYS A 25 0.73 4.87 9.02
CA LYS A 25 -0.29 3.87 9.39
C LYS A 25 -0.79 3.09 8.17
N ARG A 26 -1.08 3.76 7.05
CA ARG A 26 -1.47 3.12 5.79
C ARG A 26 -0.38 2.23 5.20
N ARG A 27 0.88 2.66 5.24
CA ARG A 27 2.02 1.87 4.78
C ARG A 27 2.20 0.60 5.61
N SER A 28 1.95 0.68 6.91
CA SER A 28 1.98 -0.48 7.81
C SER A 28 0.85 -1.47 7.51
N LEU A 29 -0.38 -1.00 7.33
CA LEU A 29 -1.53 -1.87 7.04
C LEU A 29 -1.38 -2.59 5.70
N LEU A 30 -0.93 -1.89 4.66
CA LEU A 30 -0.66 -2.52 3.35
C LEU A 30 0.46 -3.57 3.46
N SER A 31 1.51 -3.28 4.22
CA SER A 31 2.59 -4.24 4.44
C SER A 31 2.14 -5.46 5.22
N GLN A 32 1.23 -5.29 6.19
CA GLN A 32 0.62 -6.39 6.95
C GLN A 32 -0.27 -7.25 6.03
N ALA A 33 -1.15 -6.63 5.24
CA ALA A 33 -1.99 -7.35 4.29
C ALA A 33 -1.16 -8.16 3.28
N PHE A 34 -0.05 -7.61 2.77
CA PHE A 34 0.85 -8.38 1.89
C PHE A 34 1.56 -9.53 2.61
N ALA A 35 1.88 -9.37 3.90
CA ALA A 35 2.48 -10.44 4.69
C ALA A 35 1.48 -11.57 4.97
N GLU A 36 0.24 -11.23 5.33
CA GLU A 36 -0.87 -12.16 5.55
C GLU A 36 -1.18 -12.94 4.27
N LEU A 37 -1.38 -12.23 3.14
CA LEU A 37 -1.60 -12.88 1.85
C LEU A 37 -0.45 -13.81 1.47
N LYS A 38 0.79 -13.45 1.78
CA LYS A 38 1.95 -14.32 1.52
C LYS A 38 1.95 -15.55 2.41
N GLN A 39 1.51 -15.44 3.67
CA GLN A 39 1.38 -16.59 4.57
C GLN A 39 0.27 -17.54 4.12
N GLU A 40 -0.90 -17.01 3.77
CA GLU A 40 -2.05 -17.81 3.34
C GLU A 40 -1.86 -18.44 1.97
N THR A 41 -1.27 -17.68 1.03
CA THR A 41 -1.18 -18.11 -0.37
C THR A 41 0.17 -18.63 -0.80
N GLY A 42 1.23 -18.35 -0.04
CA GLY A 42 2.61 -18.61 -0.44
C GLY A 42 3.12 -17.71 -1.58
N ILE A 43 2.32 -16.74 -2.04
CA ILE A 43 2.61 -15.88 -3.20
C ILE A 43 2.97 -14.48 -2.74
N ASP A 44 4.07 -13.95 -3.27
CA ASP A 44 4.54 -12.61 -2.96
C ASP A 44 3.85 -11.58 -3.87
N HIS A 45 2.68 -11.10 -3.43
CA HIS A 45 1.86 -10.15 -4.19
C HIS A 45 2.58 -8.82 -4.48
N ARG A 46 3.55 -8.43 -3.66
CA ARG A 46 4.38 -7.25 -3.93
C ARG A 46 5.24 -7.46 -5.17
N LYS A 47 5.79 -8.67 -5.35
CA LYS A 47 6.55 -9.04 -6.57
C LYS A 47 5.66 -9.13 -7.80
N VAL A 48 4.43 -9.62 -7.63
CA VAL A 48 3.43 -9.63 -8.71
C VAL A 48 3.16 -8.22 -9.22
N ILE A 49 2.93 -7.26 -8.33
CA ILE A 49 2.70 -5.84 -8.69
C ILE A 49 3.94 -5.24 -9.35
N ASN A 50 5.14 -5.59 -8.87
CA ASN A 50 6.41 -5.13 -9.45
C ASN A 50 6.73 -5.78 -10.82
N GLY A 51 5.89 -6.69 -11.32
CA GLY A 51 6.05 -7.28 -12.65
C GLY A 51 6.86 -8.59 -12.70
N ASP A 52 7.11 -9.24 -11.57
CA ASP A 52 7.76 -10.56 -11.55
C ASP A 52 6.86 -11.61 -12.22
N THR A 53 7.26 -12.05 -13.42
CA THR A 53 6.53 -13.02 -14.24
C THR A 53 6.38 -14.37 -13.57
N LYS A 54 7.34 -14.78 -12.73
CA LYS A 54 7.28 -16.07 -12.03
C LYS A 54 6.16 -16.07 -10.99
N GLU A 55 6.11 -15.04 -10.15
CA GLU A 55 5.07 -14.90 -9.13
C GLU A 55 3.69 -14.64 -9.77
N LYS A 56 3.64 -13.90 -10.88
CA LYS A 56 2.39 -13.70 -11.65
C LYS A 56 1.82 -15.01 -12.19
N ASN A 57 2.68 -15.91 -12.69
CA ASN A 57 2.24 -17.22 -13.15
C ASN A 57 1.77 -18.12 -12.00
N ARG A 58 2.43 -18.05 -10.83
CA ARG A 58 1.98 -18.77 -9.62
C ARG A 58 0.60 -18.31 -9.18
N LEU A 59 0.34 -16.99 -9.20
CA LEU A 59 -0.98 -16.44 -8.89
C LEU A 59 -2.06 -16.95 -9.85
N LYS A 60 -1.80 -16.93 -11.17
CA LYS A 60 -2.74 -17.45 -12.16
C LYS A 60 -3.06 -18.93 -11.98
N MET A 61 -2.03 -19.75 -11.72
CA MET A 61 -2.22 -21.18 -11.49
C MET A 61 -3.04 -21.45 -10.23
N LYS A 62 -2.80 -20.68 -9.16
CA LYS A 62 -3.60 -20.79 -7.93
C LYS A 62 -5.07 -20.44 -8.17
N GLN A 63 -5.33 -19.30 -8.83
CA GLN A 63 -6.69 -18.90 -9.20
C GLN A 63 -7.40 -19.94 -10.06
N TYR A 64 -6.67 -20.58 -10.97
CA TYR A 64 -7.21 -21.66 -11.79
C TYR A 64 -7.56 -22.91 -10.97
N GLN A 65 -6.72 -23.29 -9.99
CA GLN A 65 -7.01 -24.39 -9.07
C GLN A 65 -8.25 -24.11 -8.21
N ASP A 66 -8.36 -22.89 -7.69
CA ASP A 66 -9.51 -22.47 -6.88
C ASP A 66 -10.80 -22.53 -7.72
N ALA A 67 -10.77 -22.03 -8.96
CA ALA A 67 -11.90 -22.08 -9.88
C ALA A 67 -12.31 -23.50 -10.32
N LEU A 68 -11.39 -24.47 -10.27
CA LEU A 68 -11.69 -25.88 -10.53
C LEU A 68 -12.25 -26.61 -9.32
N LYS A 69 -11.94 -26.14 -8.09
CA LYS A 69 -12.44 -26.74 -6.84
C LYS A 69 -13.88 -26.38 -6.54
N ASP A 70 -14.33 -25.22 -7.02
CA ASP A 70 -15.70 -24.73 -6.82
C ASP A 70 -16.72 -25.27 -7.87
N LYS A 71 -16.31 -26.23 -8.72
CA LYS A 71 -17.16 -26.95 -9.66
C LYS A 71 -17.37 -28.39 -9.23
#